data_AF-G5JLH0-F1
#
_entry.id   AF-G5JLH0-F1
#
_cell.length_a   1.000
_cell.length_b   1.000
_cell.length_c   1.000
_cell.angle_alpha   90.00
_cell.angle_beta   90.00
_cell.angle_gamma   90.00
#
_symmetry.space_group_name_H-M   'P 1'
#
loop_
_entity.id
_entity.type
_entity.pdbx_description
1 polymer ?
#
loop_
_entity_poly.entity_id
_entity_poly.type
_entity_poly.pdbx_seq_one_letter_code
_entity_poly.pdbx_strand_id
1 'polypeptide(L)'
;MHFGATLFSIFVASKFYQPILERLVVFIPYPKTTAFDTSFAYHFSHLQHRFEAIIAILILVILSKFILYLIIVSFDKIVAYQKIHIFSRALGMIIGVIVAVVMLHFILYVLALYPNDWIQQQLSTSIASKSLIFDVPRLSTFTLNL
;
A
#
# COMPACT_ATOMS: atom_id res chain seq x y z
N MET A 1 -15.47 -7.45 9.68
CA MET A 1 -15.38 -5.99 9.88
C MET A 1 -14.01 -5.43 9.49
N HIS A 2 -12.87 -6.02 9.90
CA HIS A 2 -11.51 -5.53 9.55
C HIS A 2 -11.22 -5.40 8.04
N PHE A 3 -11.70 -6.34 7.22
CA PHE A 3 -11.47 -6.31 5.77
C PHE A 3 -12.19 -5.16 5.07
N GLY A 4 -13.44 -4.88 5.47
CA GLY A 4 -14.23 -3.77 4.94
C GLY A 4 -13.60 -2.42 5.27
N ALA A 5 -13.11 -2.24 6.51
CA ALA A 5 -12.36 -1.05 6.89
C ALA A 5 -11.10 -0.87 6.03
N THR A 6 -10.36 -1.96 5.79
CA THR A 6 -9.14 -1.89 4.96
C THR A 6 -9.44 -1.52 3.51
N LEU A 7 -10.48 -2.10 2.89
CA LEU A 7 -10.93 -1.75 1.55
C LEU A 7 -11.36 -0.28 1.46
N PHE A 8 -12.15 0.18 2.42
CA PHE A 8 -12.61 1.56 2.46
C PHE A 8 -11.43 2.53 2.62
N SER A 9 -10.46 2.21 3.46
CA SER A 9 -9.27 3.04 3.64
C SER A 9 -8.39 3.12 2.40
N ILE A 10 -8.23 2.02 1.66
CA ILE A 10 -7.55 2.02 0.35
C ILE A 10 -8.30 2.93 -0.63
N PHE A 11 -9.63 2.82 -0.69
CA PHE A 11 -10.46 3.68 -1.54
C PHE A 11 -10.28 5.16 -1.21
N VAL A 12 -10.41 5.53 0.07
CA VAL A 12 -10.20 6.91 0.53
C VAL A 12 -8.80 7.40 0.20
N ALA A 13 -7.76 6.61 0.50
CA ALA A 13 -6.38 6.99 0.20
C ALA A 13 -6.17 7.25 -1.31
N SER A 14 -6.68 6.36 -2.18
CA SER A 14 -6.56 6.53 -3.64
C SER A 14 -7.21 7.81 -4.18
N LYS A 15 -8.21 8.37 -3.47
CA LYS A 15 -8.93 9.57 -3.87
C LYS A 15 -8.35 10.85 -3.28
N PHE A 16 -7.79 10.79 -2.06
CA PHE A 16 -7.41 11.97 -1.29
C PHE A 16 -5.90 12.11 -1.03
N TYR A 17 -5.05 11.27 -1.63
CA TYR A 17 -3.60 11.35 -1.39
C TYR A 17 -2.93 12.63 -1.90
N GLN A 18 -3.38 13.18 -3.03
CA GLN A 18 -2.79 14.37 -3.67
C GLN A 18 -2.69 15.60 -2.73
N PRO A 19 -3.77 16.08 -2.09
CA PRO A 19 -3.67 17.23 -1.17
C PRO A 19 -2.84 16.96 0.08
N ILE A 20 -2.63 15.68 0.43
CA ILE A 20 -1.82 15.28 1.58
C ILE A 20 -0.35 15.17 1.18
N LEU A 21 -0.05 14.73 -0.03
CA LEU A 21 1.30 14.67 -0.59
C LEU A 21 1.99 16.04 -0.52
N GLU A 22 1.29 17.11 -0.95
CA GLU A 22 1.82 18.48 -0.91
C GLU A 22 2.28 18.92 0.48
N ARG A 23 1.62 18.43 1.53
CA ARG A 23 1.96 18.75 2.93
C ARG A 23 2.97 17.78 3.52
N LEU A 24 2.90 16.51 3.11
CA LEU A 24 3.71 15.43 3.67
C LEU A 24 5.15 15.44 3.14
N VAL A 25 5.37 15.98 1.93
CA VAL A 25 6.69 16.06 1.30
C VAL A 25 7.74 16.73 2.19
N VAL A 26 7.31 17.67 3.04
CA VAL A 26 8.17 18.40 3.98
C VAL A 26 8.61 17.52 5.16
N PHE A 27 7.79 16.52 5.54
CA PHE A 27 8.04 15.69 6.72
C PHE A 27 8.78 14.39 6.40
N ILE A 28 8.53 13.80 5.23
CA ILE A 28 9.13 12.53 4.83
C ILE A 28 9.83 12.72 3.49
N PRO A 29 11.02 13.34 3.48
CA PRO A 29 11.78 13.51 2.26
C PRO A 29 12.28 12.14 1.76
N TYR A 30 12.42 12.02 0.45
CA TYR A 30 13.08 10.86 -0.13
C TYR A 30 14.48 10.66 0.47
N PRO A 31 14.81 9.43 0.92
CA PRO A 31 16.12 9.14 1.49
C PRO A 31 17.18 9.24 0.39
N LYS A 32 18.00 10.29 0.42
CA LYS A 32 19.16 10.41 -0.46
C LYS A 32 20.36 9.79 0.27
N THR A 33 20.82 8.64 -0.18
CA THR A 33 22.06 8.04 0.33
C THR A 33 23.26 8.78 -0.26
N THR A 34 24.35 8.88 0.51
CA THR A 34 25.60 9.53 0.09
C THR A 34 26.35 8.73 -1.00
N ALA A 35 25.94 7.50 -1.26
CA ALA A 35 26.38 6.70 -2.39
C ALA A 35 25.52 7.06 -3.61
N PHE A 36 26.00 8.04 -4.40
CA PHE A 36 25.32 8.59 -5.57
C PHE A 36 24.95 7.56 -6.67
N ASP A 37 25.43 6.31 -6.58
CA ASP A 37 25.28 5.27 -7.61
C ASP A 37 24.63 3.97 -7.07
N THR A 38 23.57 4.05 -6.28
CA THR A 38 22.77 2.84 -5.97
C THR A 38 22.16 2.30 -7.26
N SER A 39 22.47 1.05 -7.61
CA SER A 39 21.89 0.39 -8.78
C SER A 39 20.47 -0.10 -8.45
N PHE A 40 19.46 0.53 -9.03
CA PHE A 40 18.07 0.13 -8.86
C PHE A 40 17.75 -1.11 -9.69
N ALA A 41 16.97 -2.03 -9.12
CA ALA A 41 16.47 -3.24 -9.78
C ALA A 41 15.61 -2.90 -11.01
N TYR A 42 14.90 -1.77 -10.97
CA TYR A 42 14.03 -1.29 -12.01
C TYR A 42 14.25 0.19 -12.27
N HIS A 43 14.05 0.61 -13.52
CA HIS A 43 14.16 2.02 -13.89
C HIS A 43 12.83 2.73 -13.67
N PHE A 44 12.82 3.76 -12.81
CA PHE A 44 11.64 4.58 -12.54
C PHE A 44 11.90 6.03 -12.96
N SER A 45 10.92 6.66 -13.60
CA SER A 45 10.91 8.11 -13.79
C SER A 45 10.43 8.80 -12.51
N HIS A 46 10.95 9.99 -12.22
CA HIS A 46 10.53 10.81 -11.06
C HIS A 46 10.51 10.05 -9.72
N LEU A 47 11.60 9.33 -9.43
CA LEU A 47 11.71 8.39 -8.31
C LEU A 47 11.31 9.02 -6.96
N GLN A 48 11.79 10.24 -6.69
CA GLN A 48 11.44 10.98 -5.48
C GLN A 48 9.94 11.23 -5.34
N HIS A 49 9.29 11.78 -6.38
CA HIS A 49 7.85 12.06 -6.36
C HIS A 49 7.03 10.79 -6.13
N ARG A 50 7.41 9.69 -6.79
CA ARG A 50 6.72 8.40 -6.64
C ARG A 50 6.85 7.82 -5.24
N PHE A 51 8.03 7.94 -4.63
CA PHE A 51 8.26 7.51 -3.26
C PHE A 51 7.39 8.33 -2.30
N GLU A 52 7.41 9.64 -2.42
CA GLU A 52 6.64 10.53 -1.54
C GLU A 52 5.14 10.27 -1.68
N ALA A 53 4.65 10.08 -2.91
CA ALA A 53 3.24 9.82 -3.19
C ALA A 53 2.78 8.45 -2.67
N ILE A 54 3.59 7.41 -2.81
CA ILE A 54 3.23 6.07 -2.30
C ILE A 54 3.25 6.03 -0.77
N ILE A 55 4.19 6.74 -0.14
CA ILE A 55 4.25 6.88 1.31
C ILE A 55 3.03 7.66 1.82
N ALA A 56 2.61 8.72 1.13
CA ALA A 56 1.39 9.45 1.44
C ALA A 56 0.14 8.56 1.40
N ILE A 57 0.02 7.73 0.36
CA ILE A 57 -1.07 6.74 0.24
C ILE A 57 -1.02 5.76 1.42
N LEU A 58 0.14 5.21 1.75
CA LEU A 58 0.28 4.22 2.81
C LEU A 58 -0.12 4.81 4.18
N ILE A 59 0.34 6.01 4.49
CA ILE A 59 -0.03 6.74 5.71
C ILE A 59 -1.53 6.99 5.77
N LEU A 60 -2.14 7.41 4.66
CA LEU A 60 -3.59 7.59 4.58
C LEU A 60 -4.38 6.30 4.80
N VAL A 61 -3.92 5.19 4.23
CA VAL A 61 -4.54 3.88 4.45
C VAL A 61 -4.48 3.52 5.93
N ILE A 62 -3.33 3.69 6.58
CA ILE A 62 -3.15 3.40 8.00
C ILE A 62 -4.05 4.30 8.86
N LEU A 63 -4.03 5.61 8.62
CA LEU A 63 -4.79 6.59 9.40
C LEU A 63 -6.30 6.40 9.22
N SER A 64 -6.77 6.26 7.98
CA SER A 64 -8.18 5.98 7.68
C SER A 64 -8.63 4.67 8.34
N LYS A 65 -7.81 3.61 8.25
CA LYS A 65 -8.15 2.31 8.83
C LYS A 65 -8.22 2.39 10.35
N PHE A 66 -7.30 3.13 10.95
CA PHE A 66 -7.29 3.36 12.39
C PHE A 66 -8.58 4.06 12.84
N ILE A 67 -8.96 5.16 12.19
CA ILE A 67 -10.21 5.90 12.50
C ILE A 67 -11.43 4.99 12.33
N LEU A 68 -11.54 4.28 11.20
CA LEU A 68 -12.65 3.35 10.97
C LEU A 68 -12.70 2.25 12.02
N TYR A 69 -11.54 1.74 12.43
CA TYR A 69 -11.48 0.71 13.45
C TYR A 69 -11.95 1.21 14.81
N LEU A 70 -11.58 2.44 15.21
CA LEU A 70 -12.09 3.06 16.43
C LEU A 70 -13.62 3.19 16.41
N ILE A 71 -14.18 3.58 15.26
CA ILE A 71 -15.64 3.63 15.06
C ILE A 71 -16.23 2.23 15.24
N ILE A 72 -15.73 1.23 14.52
CA ILE A 72 -16.24 -0.15 14.58
C ILE A 72 -16.20 -0.70 16.01
N VAL A 73 -15.09 -0.53 16.72
CA VAL A 73 -14.92 -1.00 18.10
C VAL A 73 -15.90 -0.30 19.04
N SER A 74 -16.22 0.97 18.80
CA SER A 74 -17.22 1.70 19.58
C SER A 74 -18.63 1.10 19.43
N PHE A 75 -18.94 0.51 18.27
CA PHE A 75 -20.21 -0.14 17.97
C PHE A 75 -20.23 -1.66 18.24
N ASP A 76 -19.12 -2.26 18.66
CA ASP A 76 -18.98 -3.71 18.83
C ASP A 76 -19.98 -4.28 19.86
N LYS A 77 -20.36 -3.48 20.86
CA LYS A 77 -21.37 -3.84 21.86
C LYS A 77 -22.80 -3.98 21.30
N ILE A 78 -23.08 -3.41 20.12
CA ILE A 78 -24.40 -3.46 19.48
C ILE A 78 -24.55 -4.72 18.59
N VAL A 79 -23.43 -5.32 18.16
CA VAL A 79 -23.40 -6.44 17.20
C VAL A 79 -23.10 -7.77 17.90
N ALA A 80 -23.47 -7.91 19.18
CA ALA A 80 -23.48 -9.20 19.84
C ALA A 80 -24.69 -10.01 19.32
N TYR A 81 -24.43 -11.22 18.81
CA TYR A 81 -25.39 -12.23 18.32
C TYR A 81 -25.80 -12.18 16.84
N GLN A 82 -24.92 -12.66 15.96
CA GLN A 82 -25.35 -13.45 14.79
C GLN A 82 -24.37 -14.60 14.52
N LYS A 83 -24.90 -15.81 14.26
CA LYS A 83 -24.10 -16.94 13.78
C LYS A 83 -23.51 -16.59 12.42
N ILE A 84 -22.18 -16.49 12.34
CA ILE A 84 -21.44 -16.23 11.10
C ILE A 84 -21.62 -17.43 10.17
N HIS A 85 -22.36 -17.23 9.07
CA HIS A 85 -22.64 -18.28 8.08
C HIS A 85 -21.37 -18.64 7.29
N ILE A 86 -21.19 -19.90 6.88
CA ILE A 86 -19.98 -20.38 6.16
C ILE A 86 -19.65 -19.53 4.92
N PHE A 87 -20.68 -19.01 4.26
CA PHE A 87 -20.58 -18.14 3.09
C PHE A 87 -19.86 -16.81 3.39
N SER A 88 -20.16 -16.21 4.55
CA SER A 88 -19.49 -14.98 4.99
C SER A 88 -18.01 -15.21 5.29
N ARG A 89 -17.65 -16.41 5.76
CA ARG A 89 -16.26 -16.81 5.99
C ARG A 89 -15.49 -16.99 4.68
N ALA A 90 -16.10 -17.64 3.69
CA ALA A 90 -15.51 -17.81 2.35
C ALA A 90 -15.29 -16.47 1.64
N LEU A 91 -16.28 -15.57 1.68
CA LEU A 91 -16.12 -14.21 1.14
C LEU A 91 -15.02 -13.43 1.86
N GLY A 92 -14.96 -13.51 3.19
CA GLY A 92 -13.90 -12.89 3.97
C GLY A 92 -12.50 -13.38 3.58
N MET A 93 -12.36 -14.67 3.28
CA MET A 93 -11.10 -15.25 2.81
C MET A 93 -10.68 -14.66 1.45
N ILE A 94 -11.58 -14.66 0.46
CA ILE A 94 -11.30 -14.13 -0.88
C ILE A 94 -10.92 -12.64 -0.80
N ILE A 95 -11.69 -11.85 -0.06
CA ILE A 95 -11.41 -10.43 0.15
C ILE A 95 -10.07 -10.24 0.86
N GLY A 96 -9.77 -11.07 1.86
CA GLY A 96 -8.51 -11.04 2.58
C GLY A 96 -7.31 -11.26 1.67
N VAL A 97 -7.39 -12.23 0.76
CA VAL A 97 -6.33 -12.49 -0.25
C VAL A 97 -6.16 -11.28 -1.17
N ILE A 98 -7.25 -10.70 -1.68
CA ILE A 98 -7.19 -9.51 -2.55
C ILE A 98 -6.50 -8.35 -1.83
N VAL A 99 -6.91 -8.07 -0.58
CA VAL A 99 -6.30 -7.01 0.24
C VAL A 99 -4.83 -7.29 0.51
N ALA A 100 -4.46 -8.55 0.76
CA ALA A 100 -3.06 -8.93 0.97
C ALA A 100 -2.21 -8.69 -0.28
N VAL A 101 -2.70 -9.03 -1.48
CA VAL A 101 -2.01 -8.77 -2.75
C VAL A 101 -1.84 -7.26 -2.97
N VAL A 102 -2.87 -6.46 -2.70
CA VAL A 102 -2.80 -4.99 -2.82
C VAL A 102 -1.75 -4.40 -1.87
N MET A 103 -1.75 -4.84 -0.60
CA MET A 103 -0.76 -4.37 0.38
C MET A 103 0.66 -4.81 0.00
N LEU A 104 0.82 -6.04 -0.45
CA LEU A 104 2.11 -6.57 -0.88
C LEU A 104 2.66 -5.79 -2.08
N HIS A 105 1.81 -5.44 -3.05
CA HIS A 105 2.18 -4.57 -4.17
C HIS A 105 2.73 -3.23 -3.68
N PHE A 106 2.03 -2.54 -2.78
CA PHE A 106 2.50 -1.24 -2.25
C PHE A 106 3.82 -1.36 -1.49
N ILE A 107 3.99 -2.40 -0.67
CA ILE A 107 5.22 -2.64 0.08
C ILE A 107 6.39 -2.91 -0.87
N LEU A 108 6.22 -3.81 -1.85
CA LEU A 108 7.25 -4.12 -2.84
C LEU A 108 7.61 -2.90 -3.69
N TYR A 109 6.63 -2.07 -4.02
CA TYR A 109 6.86 -0.82 -4.77
C TYR A 109 7.69 0.18 -3.96
N VAL A 110 7.40 0.36 -2.67
CA VAL A 110 8.24 1.19 -1.76
C VAL A 110 9.67 0.65 -1.69
N LEU A 111 9.83 -0.66 -1.54
CA LEU A 111 11.15 -1.30 -1.50
C LEU A 111 11.91 -1.12 -2.81
N ALA A 112 11.22 -1.18 -3.96
CA ALA A 112 11.82 -0.93 -5.26
C ALA A 112 12.29 0.52 -5.44
N LEU A 113 11.63 1.48 -4.79
CA LEU A 113 12.03 2.89 -4.79
C LEU A 113 13.07 3.23 -3.71
N TYR A 114 13.29 2.35 -2.72
CA TYR A 114 14.20 2.64 -1.62
C TYR A 114 15.66 2.37 -2.04
N PRO A 115 16.58 3.34 -1.93
CA PRO A 115 17.96 3.21 -2.40
C PRO A 115 18.79 2.37 -1.41
N ASN A 116 18.72 1.06 -1.55
CA ASN A 116 19.48 0.11 -0.75
C ASN A 116 19.93 -1.07 -1.60
N ASP A 117 21.25 -1.24 -1.77
CA ASP A 117 21.83 -2.22 -2.68
C ASP A 117 21.37 -3.66 -2.37
N TRP A 118 21.28 -4.02 -1.08
CA TRP A 118 20.84 -5.35 -0.67
C TRP A 118 19.39 -5.62 -1.07
N ILE A 119 18.48 -4.67 -0.82
CA ILE A 119 17.07 -4.77 -1.23
C ILE A 119 16.97 -4.83 -2.77
N GLN A 120 17.70 -3.97 -3.48
CA GLN A 120 17.66 -3.92 -4.94
C GLN A 120 18.20 -5.21 -5.58
N GLN A 121 19.24 -5.82 -5.02
CA GLN A 121 19.75 -7.11 -5.47
C GLN A 121 18.75 -8.26 -5.24
N GLN A 122 18.02 -8.26 -4.12
CA GLN A 122 16.98 -9.27 -3.88
C GLN A 122 15.79 -9.09 -4.83
N LEU A 123 15.40 -7.85 -5.13
CA LEU A 123 14.31 -7.55 -6.06
C LEU A 123 14.67 -7.92 -7.51
N SER A 124 15.91 -7.69 -7.94
CA SER A 124 16.33 -7.96 -9.32
C SER A 124 16.30 -9.46 -9.69
N THR A 125 16.53 -10.33 -8.72
CA THR A 125 16.50 -11.80 -8.90
C THR A 125 15.09 -12.41 -8.75
N SER A 126 14.15 -11.66 -8.16
CA SER A 126 12.82 -12.18 -7.80
C SER A 126 11.79 -11.97 -8.92
N ILE A 127 11.43 -13.07 -9.61
CA ILE A 127 10.37 -13.09 -10.62
C ILE A 127 9.01 -12.72 -9.99
N ALA A 128 8.73 -13.20 -8.78
CA ALA A 128 7.49 -12.92 -8.07
C ALA A 128 7.33 -11.43 -7.76
N SER A 129 8.41 -10.76 -7.35
CA SER A 129 8.40 -9.32 -7.05
C SER A 129 8.14 -8.50 -8.32
N LYS A 130 8.80 -8.86 -9.42
CA LYS A 130 8.57 -8.22 -10.72
C LYS A 130 7.11 -8.35 -11.15
N SER A 131 6.54 -9.55 -11.05
CA SER A 131 5.16 -9.78 -11.46
C SER A 131 4.14 -9.05 -10.59
N LEU A 132 4.36 -9.02 -9.27
CA LEU A 132 3.48 -8.29 -8.35
C LEU A 132 3.53 -6.77 -8.57
N ILE A 133 4.68 -6.22 -8.97
CA ILE A 133 4.82 -4.78 -9.24
C ILE A 133 4.22 -4.42 -10.61
N PHE A 134 4.53 -5.15 -11.67
CA PHE A 134 4.23 -4.72 -13.04
C PHE A 134 3.02 -5.42 -13.68
N ASP A 135 2.73 -6.67 -13.31
CA ASP A 135 1.73 -7.49 -14.02
C ASP A 135 0.36 -7.48 -13.35
N VAL A 136 0.20 -6.94 -12.14
CA VAL A 136 -1.11 -6.89 -11.46
C VAL A 136 -1.98 -5.80 -12.09
N PRO A 137 -3.05 -6.16 -12.83
CA PRO A 137 -3.86 -5.20 -13.56
C PRO A 137 -4.55 -4.23 -12.58
N ARG A 138 -4.73 -2.98 -13.02
CA ARG A 138 -5.18 -1.81 -12.22
C ARG A 138 -4.14 -1.26 -11.23
N LEU A 139 -3.43 -2.11 -10.48
CA LEU A 139 -2.43 -1.63 -9.51
C LEU A 139 -1.18 -1.09 -10.21
N SER A 140 -0.66 -1.81 -11.21
CA SER A 140 0.46 -1.33 -12.01
C SER A 140 0.10 -0.05 -12.76
N THR A 141 -1.09 0.02 -13.37
CA THR A 141 -1.56 1.25 -14.03
C THR A 141 -1.70 2.41 -13.04
N PHE A 142 -2.18 2.17 -11.82
CA PHE A 142 -2.28 3.21 -10.80
C PHE A 142 -0.90 3.72 -10.39
N THR A 143 0.03 2.82 -10.04
CA THR A 143 1.39 3.17 -9.61
C THR A 143 2.27 3.75 -10.72
N LEU A 144 2.02 3.38 -11.98
CA LEU A 144 2.72 3.94 -13.13
C LEU A 144 2.24 5.35 -13.51
N ASN A 145 1.02 5.74 -13.12
CA ASN A 145 0.47 7.07 -13.39
C ASN A 145 0.60 8.04 -12.19
N LEU A 146 1.34 7.64 -11.16
CA LEU A 146 1.81 8.48 -10.06
C LEU A 146 3.06 9.27 -10.47
#